data_AF-A0A4Q8LVG8-F1
#
_entry.id   AF-A0A4Q8LVG8-F1
#
_cell.length_a   1.000
_cell.length_b   1.000
_cell.length_c   1.000
_cell.angle_alpha   90.00
_cell.angle_beta   90.00
_cell.angle_gamma   90.00
#
_symmetry.space_group_name_H-M   'P 1'
#
loop_
_entity.id
_entity.type
_entity.pdbx_description
1 polymer ?
#
loop_
_entity_poly.entity_id
_entity_poly.type
_entity_poly.pdbx_seq_one_letter_code
_entity_poly.pdbx_strand_id
1 'polypeptide(L)'
;MEIERKLRAPRTPGRQAGAILYVALVMLLLLALLGLSGMTVASMQEKMASNYRQSDLAFQNAEAQARQKEAALKASALSVTKDSTACTFDALAWSRTQGAANAVYVRRLVCDATTGTSSNLGATLDASSVGSAYEITSLAVDTPSSPAATAVVQTIYIP
;
A
#
# COMPACT_ATOMS: atom_id res chain seq x y z
N MET A 1 -15.63 -80.64 56.13
CA MET A 1 -15.32 -80.13 54.78
C MET A 1 -15.24 -78.61 54.92
N GLU A 2 -14.05 -78.13 55.31
CA GLU A 2 -13.76 -76.72 55.61
C GLU A 2 -13.53 -75.94 54.32
N ILE A 3 -14.16 -74.77 54.20
CA ILE A 3 -13.96 -73.85 53.07
C ILE A 3 -13.11 -72.69 53.59
N GLU A 4 -11.80 -72.79 53.36
CA GLU A 4 -10.81 -71.73 53.61
C GLU A 4 -11.10 -70.49 52.74
N ARG A 5 -11.77 -69.48 53.31
CA ARG A 5 -11.87 -68.15 52.71
C ARG A 5 -10.55 -67.40 52.96
N LYS A 6 -9.66 -67.37 51.97
CA LYS A 6 -8.52 -66.44 51.94
C LYS A 6 -9.02 -65.00 51.98
N LEU A 7 -9.00 -64.38 53.15
CA LEU A 7 -9.21 -62.94 53.34
C LEU A 7 -8.05 -62.18 52.69
N ARG A 8 -8.36 -61.44 51.62
CA ARG A 8 -7.40 -60.57 50.94
C ARG A 8 -7.24 -59.30 51.79
N ALA A 9 -6.04 -59.05 52.30
CA ALA A 9 -5.74 -57.86 53.09
C ALA A 9 -5.99 -56.56 52.27
N PRO A 10 -6.57 -55.51 52.88
CA PRO A 10 -6.79 -54.24 52.20
C PRO A 10 -5.44 -53.56 51.96
N ARG A 11 -5.12 -53.26 50.69
CA ARG A 11 -4.02 -52.37 50.34
C ARG A 11 -4.42 -50.96 50.77
N THR A 12 -3.73 -50.40 51.75
CA THR A 12 -3.89 -49.00 52.13
C THR A 12 -3.47 -48.12 50.94
N PRO A 13 -4.35 -47.22 50.44
CA PRO A 13 -3.96 -46.31 49.38
C PRO A 13 -2.87 -45.38 49.94
N GLY A 14 -1.66 -45.46 49.37
CA GLY A 14 -0.59 -44.51 49.69
C GLY A 14 -1.08 -43.09 49.45
N ARG A 15 -0.75 -42.17 50.36
CA ARG A 15 -1.13 -40.75 50.29
C ARG A 15 -0.47 -40.11 49.06
N GLN A 16 -1.12 -40.19 47.90
CA GLN A 16 -0.72 -39.46 46.70
C GLN A 16 -1.12 -37.99 46.88
N ALA A 17 -0.16 -37.16 47.29
CA ALA A 17 -0.36 -35.73 47.46
C ALA A 17 -0.35 -35.04 46.08
N GLY A 18 -1.51 -34.58 45.62
CA GLY A 18 -1.81 -33.27 45.02
C GLY A 18 -0.90 -32.57 44.00
N ALA A 19 0.22 -33.14 43.53
CA ALA A 19 1.20 -32.44 42.70
C ALA A 19 0.74 -32.23 41.24
N ILE A 20 -0.18 -33.06 40.75
CA ILE A 20 -0.66 -33.02 39.36
C ILE A 20 -1.35 -31.69 39.02
N LEU A 21 -2.15 -31.13 39.94
CA LEU A 21 -2.84 -29.86 39.68
C LEU A 21 -1.85 -28.71 39.47
N TYR A 22 -0.79 -28.67 40.26
CA TYR A 22 0.24 -27.63 40.16
C TYR A 22 1.00 -27.73 38.84
N VAL A 23 1.42 -28.94 38.45
CA VAL A 23 2.09 -29.18 37.17
C VAL A 23 1.18 -28.85 36.00
N ALA A 24 -0.09 -29.24 36.06
CA ALA A 24 -1.08 -28.92 35.02
C ALA A 24 -1.29 -27.41 34.87
N LEU A 25 -1.36 -26.67 35.97
CA LEU A 25 -1.52 -25.22 35.94
C LEU A 25 -0.28 -24.52 35.38
N VAL A 26 0.92 -24.95 35.77
CA VAL A 26 2.17 -24.43 35.19
C VAL A 26 2.22 -24.69 33.69
N MET A 27 1.87 -25.90 33.24
CA MET A 27 1.85 -26.22 31.81
C MET A 27 0.80 -25.40 31.04
N LEU A 28 -0.39 -25.21 31.60
CA LEU A 28 -1.44 -24.38 30.99
C LEU A 28 -0.99 -22.91 30.89
N LEU A 29 -0.36 -22.38 31.94
CA LEU A 29 0.20 -21.03 31.95
C LEU A 29 1.27 -20.87 30.86
N LEU A 30 2.18 -21.84 30.72
CA LEU A 30 3.20 -21.81 29.66
C LEU A 30 2.56 -21.80 28.27
N LEU A 31 1.57 -22.66 28.03
CA LEU A 31 0.84 -22.68 26.76
C LEU A 31 0.12 -21.36 26.47
N ALA A 32 -0.47 -20.73 27.48
CA ALA A 32 -1.13 -19.44 27.34
C ALA A 32 -0.13 -18.33 26.96
N LEU A 33 1.05 -18.28 27.58
CA LEU A 33 2.10 -17.31 27.27
C LEU A 33 2.68 -17.52 25.86
N LEU A 34 2.88 -18.76 25.45
CA LEU A 34 3.30 -19.11 24.10
C LEU A 34 2.24 -18.68 23.06
N GLY A 35 0.96 -18.90 23.37
CA GLY A 35 -0.17 -18.44 22.55
C GLY A 35 -0.17 -16.92 22.38
N LEU A 36 -0.01 -16.17 23.47
CA LEU A 36 0.02 -14.71 23.43
C LEU A 36 1.21 -14.19 22.59
N SER A 37 2.40 -14.78 22.76
CA SER A 37 3.57 -14.42 21.96
C SER A 37 3.38 -14.71 20.47
N GLY A 38 2.63 -15.75 20.10
CA GLY A 38 2.29 -16.01 18.69
C GLY A 38 1.33 -14.96 18.10
N MET A 39 0.35 -14.53 18.90
CA MET A 39 -0.64 -13.53 18.47
C MET A 39 -0.03 -12.15 18.19
N THR A 40 1.00 -11.74 18.93
CA THR A 40 1.66 -10.44 18.69
C THR A 40 2.35 -10.39 17.33
N VAL A 41 3.01 -11.47 16.93
CA VAL A 41 3.66 -11.60 15.60
C VAL A 41 2.60 -11.58 14.50
N ALA A 42 1.52 -12.36 14.66
CA ALA A 42 0.42 -12.38 13.70
C ALA A 42 -0.22 -10.99 13.53
N SER A 43 -0.42 -10.25 14.62
CA SER A 43 -0.94 -8.88 14.57
C SER A 43 -0.01 -7.91 13.85
N MET A 44 1.31 -8.04 14.04
CA MET A 44 2.27 -7.22 13.29
C MET A 44 2.26 -7.55 11.80
N GLN A 45 2.16 -8.83 11.44
CA GLN A 45 2.06 -9.26 10.05
C GLN A 45 0.75 -8.78 9.40
N GLU A 46 -0.37 -8.80 10.12
CA GLU A 46 -1.65 -8.27 9.64
C GLU A 46 -1.57 -6.76 9.36
N LYS A 47 -0.98 -5.98 10.28
CA LYS A 47 -0.79 -4.53 10.08
C LYS A 47 0.13 -4.23 8.89
N MET A 48 1.21 -4.99 8.74
CA MET A 48 2.10 -4.85 7.58
C MET A 48 1.40 -5.21 6.26
N ALA A 49 0.64 -6.31 6.24
CA ALA A 49 -0.15 -6.70 5.08
C ALA A 49 -1.22 -5.67 4.73
N SER A 50 -1.88 -5.08 5.73
CA SER A 50 -2.85 -4.01 5.54
C SER A 50 -2.22 -2.76 4.94
N ASN A 51 -1.10 -2.28 5.50
CA ASN A 51 -0.42 -1.09 4.99
C ASN A 51 0.11 -1.29 3.56
N TYR A 52 0.65 -2.48 3.28
CA TYR A 52 1.10 -2.85 1.94
C TYR A 52 -0.05 -2.82 0.93
N ARG A 53 -1.18 -3.47 1.27
CA ARG A 53 -2.39 -3.46 0.43
C ARG A 53 -2.93 -2.05 0.19
N GLN A 54 -2.98 -1.21 1.20
CA GLN A 54 -3.46 0.18 1.05
C GLN A 54 -2.57 0.98 0.10
N SER A 55 -1.25 0.83 0.23
CA SER A 55 -0.27 1.48 -0.66
C SER A 55 -0.41 1.02 -2.11
N ASP A 56 -0.57 -0.30 -2.32
CA ASP A 56 -0.78 -0.88 -3.65
C ASP A 56 -2.08 -0.40 -4.29
N LEU A 57 -3.17 -0.32 -3.53
CA LEU A 57 -4.46 0.19 -4.02
C LEU A 57 -4.37 1.67 -4.40
N ALA A 58 -3.74 2.51 -3.59
CA ALA A 58 -3.52 3.91 -3.93
C ALA A 58 -2.71 4.05 -5.23
N PHE A 59 -1.68 3.23 -5.42
CA PHE A 59 -0.88 3.22 -6.65
C PHE A 59 -1.68 2.77 -7.88
N GLN A 60 -2.43 1.67 -7.77
CA GLN A 60 -3.30 1.19 -8.86
C GLN A 60 -4.36 2.23 -9.23
N ASN A 61 -4.93 2.93 -8.24
CA ASN A 61 -5.89 4.01 -8.49
C ASN A 61 -5.24 5.20 -9.20
N ALA A 62 -4.00 5.55 -8.85
CA ALA A 62 -3.26 6.62 -9.50
C ALA A 62 -2.96 6.26 -10.96
N GLU A 63 -2.47 5.04 -11.21
CA GLU A 63 -2.23 4.57 -12.58
C GLU A 63 -3.52 4.53 -13.40
N ALA A 64 -4.63 4.04 -12.83
CA ALA A 64 -5.93 4.04 -13.51
C ALA A 64 -6.36 5.46 -13.93
N GLN A 65 -6.17 6.45 -13.06
CA GLN A 65 -6.44 7.85 -13.39
C GLN A 65 -5.52 8.39 -14.49
N ALA A 66 -4.22 8.08 -14.43
CA ALA A 66 -3.28 8.45 -15.49
C ALA A 66 -3.70 7.86 -16.84
N ARG A 67 -4.02 6.56 -16.90
CA ARG A 67 -4.50 5.88 -18.11
C ARG A 67 -5.79 6.48 -18.66
N GLN A 68 -6.75 6.81 -17.79
CA GLN A 68 -7.99 7.48 -18.21
C GLN A 68 -7.70 8.84 -18.86
N LYS A 69 -6.71 9.59 -18.35
CA LYS A 69 -6.32 10.88 -18.92
C LYS A 69 -5.52 10.72 -20.22
N GLU A 70 -4.65 9.72 -20.34
CA GLU A 70 -4.00 9.37 -21.61
C GLU A 70 -5.05 9.06 -22.69
N ALA A 71 -6.05 8.23 -22.37
CA ALA A 71 -7.13 7.91 -23.30
C ALA A 71 -7.95 9.14 -23.71
N ALA A 72 -8.19 10.07 -22.78
CA ALA A 72 -8.86 11.33 -23.06
C ALA A 72 -8.03 12.25 -23.97
N LEU A 73 -6.71 12.35 -23.74
CA LEU A 73 -5.78 13.10 -24.61
C LEU A 73 -5.67 12.50 -26.00
N LYS A 74 -5.77 11.16 -26.12
CA LYS A 74 -5.83 10.48 -27.41
C LYS A 74 -7.12 10.80 -28.18
N ALA A 75 -8.25 10.83 -27.48
CA ALA A 75 -9.58 11.02 -28.08
C ALA A 75 -9.91 12.49 -28.39
N SER A 76 -9.22 13.44 -27.76
CA SER A 76 -9.47 14.87 -27.93
C SER A 76 -8.14 15.60 -27.83
N ALA A 77 -7.81 16.44 -28.82
CA ALA A 77 -6.73 17.43 -28.72
C ALA A 77 -7.13 18.49 -27.67
N LEU A 78 -7.12 18.10 -26.41
CA LEU A 78 -7.60 18.89 -25.29
C LEU A 78 -6.73 20.13 -25.13
N SER A 79 -7.40 21.28 -24.93
CA SER A 79 -6.79 22.45 -24.32
C SER A 79 -6.26 22.07 -22.94
N VAL A 80 -4.95 21.86 -22.85
CA VAL A 80 -4.27 21.56 -21.60
C VAL A 80 -4.48 22.73 -20.64
N THR A 81 -4.96 22.44 -19.42
CA THR A 81 -5.37 23.46 -18.45
C THR A 81 -4.20 24.36 -18.01
N LYS A 82 -2.94 23.92 -18.19
CA LYS A 82 -1.74 24.75 -18.01
C LYS A 82 -0.63 24.32 -18.97
N ASP A 83 -0.37 25.14 -19.98
CA ASP A 83 0.91 25.12 -20.69
C ASP A 83 1.95 25.75 -19.77
N SER A 84 2.93 24.98 -19.29
CA SER A 84 4.02 25.55 -18.50
C SER A 84 5.28 25.55 -19.35
N THR A 85 5.84 26.73 -19.57
CA THR A 85 7.15 26.92 -20.22
C THR A 85 8.33 26.46 -19.36
N ALA A 86 8.06 26.07 -18.10
CA ALA A 86 9.05 25.55 -17.18
C ALA A 86 9.32 24.06 -17.45
N CYS A 87 10.60 23.72 -17.63
CA CYS A 87 11.08 22.33 -17.76
C CYS A 87 10.98 21.54 -16.45
N THR A 88 10.67 22.21 -15.34
CA THR A 88 10.68 21.64 -13.99
C THR A 88 9.30 21.66 -13.39
N PHE A 89 8.92 20.53 -12.79
CA PHE A 89 7.71 20.40 -11.98
C PHE A 89 7.97 19.42 -10.85
N ASP A 90 7.62 19.84 -9.66
CA ASP A 90 7.67 19.01 -8.48
C ASP A 90 6.29 18.40 -8.23
N ALA A 91 6.11 17.15 -8.68
CA ALA A 91 4.89 16.39 -8.48
C ALA A 91 4.54 16.21 -7.00
N LEU A 92 5.53 16.14 -6.12
CA LEU A 92 5.34 15.94 -4.68
C LEU A 92 4.95 17.26 -3.99
N ALA A 93 5.51 18.39 -4.40
CA ALA A 93 5.04 19.70 -3.94
C ALA A 93 3.60 19.96 -4.40
N TRP A 94 3.28 19.66 -5.65
CA TRP A 94 1.90 19.77 -6.16
C TRP A 94 0.95 18.86 -5.38
N SER A 95 1.28 17.59 -5.15
CA SER A 95 0.37 16.66 -4.46
C SER A 95 0.03 17.09 -3.04
N ARG A 96 0.98 17.69 -2.31
CA ARG A 96 0.75 18.24 -0.96
C ARG A 96 -0.29 19.36 -0.94
N THR A 97 -0.49 20.07 -2.05
CA THR A 97 -1.53 21.12 -2.15
C THR A 97 -2.93 20.56 -2.33
N GLN A 98 -3.08 19.29 -2.72
CA GLN A 98 -4.37 18.66 -3.02
C GLN A 98 -4.99 17.94 -1.81
N GLY A 99 -4.20 17.67 -0.77
CA GLY A 99 -4.64 16.90 0.39
C GLY A 99 -4.85 15.41 0.09
N ALA A 100 -5.59 14.71 0.94
CA ALA A 100 -5.89 13.28 0.77
C ALA A 100 -7.10 13.07 -0.17
N ALA A 101 -6.94 13.46 -1.43
CA ALA A 101 -7.98 13.38 -2.45
C ALA A 101 -7.41 12.96 -3.80
N ASN A 102 -8.28 12.43 -4.66
CA ASN A 102 -7.93 12.12 -6.04
C ASN A 102 -7.81 13.41 -6.86
N ALA A 103 -6.69 13.59 -7.57
CA ALA A 103 -6.45 14.75 -8.42
C ALA A 103 -5.57 14.36 -9.62
N VAL A 104 -5.76 15.03 -10.75
CA VAL A 104 -4.87 14.85 -11.91
C VAL A 104 -4.49 16.20 -12.48
N TYR A 105 -3.20 16.37 -12.71
CA TYR A 105 -2.61 17.51 -13.38
C TYR A 105 -2.00 17.07 -14.71
N VAL A 106 -2.38 17.74 -15.78
CA VAL A 106 -1.82 17.51 -17.11
C VAL A 106 -1.15 18.80 -17.56
N ARG A 107 0.08 18.68 -18.05
CA ARG A 107 0.77 19.78 -18.73
C ARG A 107 1.40 19.31 -20.03
N ARG A 108 1.56 20.22 -20.97
CA ARG A 108 2.38 19.99 -22.16
C ARG A 108 3.83 20.34 -21.82
N LEU A 109 4.79 19.55 -22.30
CA LEU A 109 6.20 19.90 -22.17
C LEU A 109 6.57 20.86 -23.31
N VAL A 110 6.59 22.15 -23.00
CA VAL A 110 7.17 23.18 -23.87
C VAL A 110 8.37 23.74 -23.13
N CYS A 111 9.53 23.13 -23.31
CA CYS A 111 10.77 23.70 -22.80
C CYS A 111 11.25 24.79 -23.77
N ASP A 112 11.30 26.05 -23.31
CA ASP A 112 12.04 27.09 -24.03
C ASP A 112 13.52 26.68 -24.06
N ALA A 113 14.14 26.69 -25.23
CA ALA A 113 15.44 26.11 -25.53
C ALA A 113 16.64 26.85 -24.91
N THR A 114 16.50 27.46 -23.74
CA THR A 114 17.62 28.19 -23.09
C THR A 114 18.52 27.26 -22.26
N THR A 115 18.09 26.03 -21.92
CA THR A 115 18.90 25.09 -21.09
C THR A 115 18.86 23.62 -21.49
N GLY A 116 18.33 23.27 -22.66
CA GLY A 116 18.32 21.86 -23.12
C GLY A 116 18.25 21.76 -24.64
N THR A 117 19.36 21.38 -25.25
CA THR A 117 19.49 21.10 -26.68
C THR A 117 18.59 19.93 -27.10
N SER A 118 17.47 20.25 -27.75
CA SER A 118 16.85 19.33 -28.70
C SER A 118 16.81 19.98 -30.09
N SER A 119 17.68 19.43 -30.94
CA SER A 119 17.56 19.24 -32.40
C SER A 119 16.58 20.07 -33.24
N ASN A 120 16.52 21.40 -33.09
CA ASN A 120 16.14 22.32 -34.18
C ASN A 120 16.79 23.69 -33.95
N LEU A 121 17.92 23.91 -34.62
CA LEU A 121 18.64 25.18 -34.61
C LEU A 121 17.80 26.24 -35.34
N GLY A 122 17.10 27.11 -34.59
CA GLY A 122 16.61 28.39 -35.09
C GLY A 122 15.19 28.45 -35.68
N ALA A 123 14.32 27.47 -35.45
CA ALA A 123 12.90 27.59 -35.79
C ALA A 123 12.04 27.63 -34.54
N THR A 124 11.26 28.71 -34.37
CA THR A 124 10.08 28.72 -33.50
C THR A 124 9.04 27.81 -34.14
N LEU A 125 9.15 26.49 -33.92
CA LEU A 125 8.07 25.59 -34.22
C LEU A 125 6.98 25.90 -33.19
N ASP A 126 5.79 26.28 -33.66
CA ASP A 126 4.65 26.37 -32.76
C ASP A 126 4.47 25.00 -32.10
N ALA A 127 4.04 24.96 -30.84
CA ALA A 127 3.82 23.72 -30.12
C ALA A 127 2.73 22.80 -30.76
N SER A 128 2.22 23.19 -31.93
CA SER A 128 1.27 22.48 -32.78
C SER A 128 1.93 21.67 -33.91
N SER A 129 3.20 21.94 -34.27
CA SER A 129 3.88 21.31 -35.42
C SER A 129 4.94 20.26 -35.06
N VAL A 130 5.22 20.04 -33.78
CA VAL A 130 6.03 18.92 -33.26
C VAL A 130 5.14 18.06 -32.36
N GLY A 131 5.26 16.73 -32.43
CA GLY A 131 4.51 15.81 -31.57
C GLY A 131 4.58 16.24 -30.11
N SER A 132 3.44 16.69 -29.57
CA SER A 132 3.39 17.24 -28.21
C SER A 132 3.54 16.10 -27.19
N ALA A 133 4.62 16.13 -26.42
CA ALA A 133 4.72 15.32 -25.21
C ALA A 133 3.88 15.98 -24.10
N TYR A 134 3.06 15.20 -23.43
CA TYR A 134 2.26 15.60 -22.29
C TYR A 134 2.78 14.90 -21.04
N GLU A 135 2.93 15.63 -19.95
CA GLU A 135 3.14 15.05 -18.64
C GLU A 135 1.80 14.97 -17.91
N ILE A 136 1.51 13.78 -17.39
CA ILE A 136 0.32 13.52 -16.60
C ILE A 136 0.80 13.13 -15.21
N THR A 137 0.48 13.96 -14.23
CA THR A 137 0.70 13.67 -12.81
C THR A 137 -0.64 13.38 -12.16
N SER A 138 -0.80 12.15 -11.70
CA SER A 138 -1.99 11.68 -11.00
C SER A 138 -1.68 11.48 -9.52
N LEU A 139 -2.64 11.87 -8.69
CA LEU A 139 -2.66 11.66 -7.26
C LEU A 139 -3.91 10.84 -6.97
N ALA A 140 -3.75 9.72 -6.28
CA ALA A 140 -4.89 8.95 -5.82
C ALA A 140 -4.71 8.44 -4.39
N VAL A 141 -5.86 8.26 -3.73
CA VAL A 141 -5.96 7.61 -2.43
C VAL A 141 -6.44 6.18 -2.57
N ASP A 142 -6.21 5.36 -1.55
CA ASP A 142 -6.68 3.97 -1.48
C ASP A 142 -8.21 3.90 -1.42
N THR A 143 -8.85 4.71 -0.56
CA THR A 143 -10.32 4.84 -0.48
C THR A 143 -10.78 6.29 -0.36
N PRO A 144 -11.92 6.66 -0.98
CA PRO A 144 -12.38 8.06 -1.01
C PRO A 144 -13.01 8.55 0.29
N SER A 145 -13.48 7.63 1.17
CA SER A 145 -14.17 7.98 2.41
C SER A 145 -13.26 8.05 3.64
N SER A 146 -12.17 7.29 3.64
CA SER A 146 -11.18 7.28 4.73
C SER A 146 -9.81 6.91 4.16
N PRO A 147 -9.12 7.88 3.54
CA PRO A 147 -7.86 7.63 2.88
C PRO A 147 -6.78 7.29 3.92
N ALA A 148 -6.22 6.08 3.83
CA ALA A 148 -5.14 5.59 4.69
C ALA A 148 -3.78 5.63 3.97
N ALA A 149 -3.79 5.56 2.64
CA ALA A 149 -2.61 5.68 1.80
C ALA A 149 -2.87 6.55 0.58
N THR A 150 -1.80 7.17 0.09
CA THR A 150 -1.82 8.09 -1.05
C THR A 150 -0.63 7.81 -1.95
N ALA A 151 -0.84 7.80 -3.26
CA ALA A 151 0.20 7.59 -4.26
C ALA A 151 0.17 8.70 -5.33
N VAL A 152 1.36 9.08 -5.80
CA VAL A 152 1.54 10.01 -6.91
C VAL A 152 2.25 9.28 -8.03
N VAL A 153 1.64 9.26 -9.21
CA VAL A 153 2.21 8.64 -10.42
C VAL A 153 2.33 9.71 -11.49
N GLN A 154 3.55 9.86 -12.01
CA GLN A 154 3.88 10.78 -13.09
C GLN A 154 4.22 9.97 -14.34
N THR A 155 3.61 10.31 -15.47
CA THR A 155 3.81 9.63 -16.75
C THR A 155 4.03 10.67 -17.86
N ILE A 156 4.73 10.26 -18.90
CA ILE A 156 4.89 11.04 -20.13
C ILE A 156 4.11 10.32 -21.23
N TYR A 157 3.18 11.03 -21.85
CA TYR A 157 2.35 10.58 -22.95
C TYR A 157 2.73 11.31 -24.23
N ILE A 158 3.04 10.56 -25.28
CA ILE A 158 3.28 11.08 -26.63
C ILE A 158 2.22 10.41 -27.52
N PRO A 159 1.32 11.20 -28.16
CA PRO A 159 0.23 10.68 -28.97
C PRO A 159 0.69 10.01 -30.27
#